data_AF-A0AAV2VRP5-F1
#
_entry.id   AF-A0AAV2VRP5-F1
#
_cell.length_a   1.000
_cell.length_b   1.000
_cell.length_c   1.000
_cell.angle_alpha   90.00
_cell.angle_beta   90.00
_cell.angle_gamma   90.00
#
_symmetry.space_group_name_H-M   'P 1'
#
loop_
_entity.id
_entity.type
_entity.pdbx_description
1 polymer ?
#
loop_
_entity_poly.entity_id
_entity_poly.type
_entity_poly.pdbx_seq_one_letter_code
_entity_poly.pdbx_strand_id
1 'polypeptide(L)' 'MMKLSEQTIRNLKSVEYQWVRTLYVEGYQSNEINHYIQTCFGGDEVFADLFRRVALDQESIYVLMQHLGWAPSSKENL' A
#
# COMPACT_ATOMS: atom_id res chain seq x y z
N MET A 1 -15.09 -1.43 5.47
CA MET A 1 -14.13 -0.98 4.46
C MET A 1 -13.75 0.47 4.74
N MET A 2 -12.48 0.72 5.02
CA MET A 2 -11.91 2.05 5.19
C MET A 2 -11.20 2.44 3.89
N LYS A 3 -11.54 3.58 3.29
CA LYS A 3 -10.84 4.02 2.06
C LYS A 3 -9.56 4.75 2.44
N LEU A 4 -8.44 4.32 1.87
CA LEU A 4 -7.18 5.04 2.00
C LEU A 4 -7.24 6.34 1.20
N SER A 5 -6.73 7.41 1.78
CA SER A 5 -6.53 8.68 1.07
C SER A 5 -5.16 8.72 0.41
N GLU A 6 -4.96 9.61 -0.56
CA GLU A 6 -3.64 9.88 -1.14
C GLU A 6 -2.62 10.29 -0.07
N GLN A 7 -3.06 11.06 0.94
CA GLN A 7 -2.23 11.45 2.07
C GLN A 7 -1.76 10.23 2.88
N THR A 8 -2.64 9.25 3.07
CA THR A 8 -2.30 7.99 3.73
C THR A 8 -1.26 7.22 2.92
N ILE A 9 -1.47 7.05 1.61
CA ILE A 9 -0.52 6.34 0.75
C ILE A 9 0.86 6.98 0.79
N ARG A 10 0.94 8.32 0.72
CA ARG A 10 2.19 9.10 0.79
C ARG A 10 2.88 9.07 2.15
N ASN A 11 2.15 8.77 3.22
CA ASN A 11 2.70 8.72 4.57
C ASN A 11 3.09 7.29 4.96
N LEU A 12 4.33 6.87 4.64
CA LEU A 12 4.85 5.54 5.01
C LEU A 12 4.90 5.27 6.53
N LYS A 13 4.68 6.30 7.36
CA LYS A 13 4.59 6.19 8.82
C LYS A 13 3.14 6.12 9.32
N SER A 14 2.16 6.04 8.41
CA SER A 14 0.75 5.94 8.80
C SER A 14 0.46 4.66 9.56
N VAL A 15 -0.64 4.66 10.31
CA VAL A 15 -1.07 3.51 11.11
C VAL A 15 -1.34 2.28 10.23
N GLU A 16 -1.74 2.47 8.98
CA GLU A 16 -2.03 1.41 8.02
C GLU A 16 -0.75 0.70 7.56
N TYR A 17 0.33 1.44 7.31
CA TYR A 17 1.63 0.84 7.02
C TYR A 17 2.24 0.17 8.26
N GLN A 18 2.08 0.77 9.44
CA GLN A 18 2.52 0.16 10.69
C GLN A 18 1.77 -1.14 10.98
N TRP A 19 0.46 -1.17 10.76
CA TRP A 19 -0.37 -2.36 10.93
C TRP A 19 0.11 -3.53 10.04
N VAL A 20 0.43 -3.27 8.77
CA VAL A 20 1.01 -4.29 7.89
C VAL A 20 2.36 -4.81 8.39
N ARG A 21 3.24 -3.92 8.88
CA ARG A 21 4.53 -4.33 9.48
C ARG A 21 4.31 -5.19 10.72
N THR A 22 3.31 -4.88 11.55
CA THR A 22 2.96 -5.69 12.72
C THR A 22 2.53 -7.09 12.31
N LEU A 23 1.62 -7.23 11.33
CA LEU A 23 1.20 -8.56 10.84
C LEU A 23 2.39 -9.37 10.31
N TYR A 24 3.31 -8.72 9.59
CA TYR A 24 4.52 -9.38 9.12
C TYR A 24 5.41 -9.88 10.27
N VAL A 25 5.62 -9.04 11.31
CA VAL A 25 6.40 -9.41 12.50
C VAL A 25 5.72 -10.53 13.30
N GLU A 26 4.39 -10.58 13.33
CA GLU A 26 3.60 -11.64 13.96
C GLU A 26 3.64 -12.98 13.18
N GLY A 27 4.27 -13.00 12.00
CA GLY A 27 4.51 -14.22 11.23
C GLY A 27 3.40 -14.57 10.23
N TYR A 28 2.46 -13.66 9.98
CA TYR A 28 1.44 -13.85 8.94
C TYR A 28 2.08 -13.97 7.56
N GLN A 29 1.53 -14.86 6.74
CA GLN A 29 2.01 -15.09 5.40
C GLN A 29 1.56 -13.97 4.44
N SER A 30 2.28 -13.80 3.33
CA SER A 30 2.02 -12.71 2.39
C SER A 30 0.59 -12.74 1.82
N ASN A 31 0.04 -13.92 1.57
CA ASN A 31 -1.33 -14.11 1.10
C ASN A 31 -2.37 -13.73 2.17
N GLU A 32 -2.12 -14.04 3.44
CA GLU A 32 -2.99 -13.66 4.57
C GLU A 32 -2.99 -12.14 4.76
N ILE A 33 -1.82 -11.53 4.75
CA ILE A 33 -1.68 -10.07 4.85
C ILE A 33 -2.39 -9.38 3.67
N ASN A 34 -2.18 -9.86 2.43
CA ASN A 34 -2.86 -9.31 1.25
C ASN A 34 -4.38 -9.46 1.38
N HIS A 35 -4.87 -10.61 1.86
CA HIS A 35 -6.30 -10.82 2.11
C HIS A 35 -6.88 -9.84 3.14
N TYR A 36 -6.17 -9.58 4.24
CA TYR A 36 -6.58 -8.57 5.23
C TYR A 36 -6.57 -7.16 4.65
N ILE A 37 -5.54 -6.80 3.87
CA ILE A 37 -5.47 -5.51 3.18
C ILE A 37 -6.69 -5.32 2.28
N GLN A 38 -7.05 -6.31 1.45
CA GLN A 38 -8.22 -6.22 0.57
C GLN A 38 -9.53 -6.11 1.37
N THR A 39 -9.66 -6.88 2.45
CA THR A 39 -10.87 -6.87 3.29
C THR A 39 -11.05 -5.53 4.01
N CYS A 40 -9.95 -4.94 4.49
CA CYS A 40 -9.97 -3.69 5.26
C CYS A 40 -10.04 -2.46 4.35
N PHE A 41 -9.19 -2.39 3.31
CA PHE A 41 -8.97 -1.21 2.47
C PHE A 41 -9.65 -1.29 1.09
N GLY A 42 -10.09 -2.49 0.67
CA GLY A 42 -10.58 -2.73 -0.67
C GLY A 42 -9.46 -2.83 -1.70
N GLY A 43 -9.77 -2.55 -2.97
CA GLY A 43 -8.83 -2.66 -4.07
C GLY A 43 -8.74 -4.07 -4.66
N ASP A 44 -7.84 -4.24 -5.63
CA ASP A 44 -7.55 -5.51 -6.27
C ASP A 44 -6.34 -6.22 -5.62
N GLU A 45 -6.00 -7.41 -6.11
CA GLU A 45 -4.88 -8.21 -5.60
C GLU A 45 -3.53 -7.49 -5.78
N VAL A 46 -3.39 -6.76 -6.88
CA VAL A 46 -2.18 -5.99 -7.20
C VAL A 46 -1.98 -4.86 -6.20
N PHE A 47 -3.04 -4.11 -5.89
CA PHE A 47 -3.01 -3.08 -4.86
C PHE A 47 -2.56 -3.65 -3.51
N ALA A 48 -3.15 -4.77 -3.08
CA ALA A 48 -2.83 -5.35 -1.79
C ALA A 48 -1.37 -5.82 -1.70
N ASP A 49 -0.87 -6.44 -2.78
CA ASP A 49 0.51 -6.87 -2.85
C ASP A 49 1.49 -5.69 -2.87
N LEU A 50 1.21 -4.65 -3.67
CA LEU A 50 2.03 -3.44 -3.71
C LEU A 50 2.02 -2.69 -2.37
N PHE A 51 0.85 -2.54 -1.75
CA PHE A 51 0.74 -1.90 -0.44
C PHE A 51 1.57 -2.63 0.62
N ARG A 52 1.49 -3.97 0.63
CA ARG A 52 2.30 -4.81 1.52
C ARG A 52 3.79 -4.65 1.25
N ARG A 53 4.24 -4.71 0.00
CA ARG A 53 5.66 -4.57 -0.34
C ARG A 53 6.20 -3.18 0.00
N VAL A 54 5.45 -2.12 -0.25
CA VAL A 54 5.81 -0.75 0.16
C VAL A 54 5.90 -0.66 1.68
N ALA A 55 4.96 -1.27 2.42
CA ALA A 55 5.02 -1.33 3.89
C ALA A 55 6.29 -2.02 4.41
N LEU A 56 6.83 -2.98 3.66
CA LEU A 56 8.01 -3.75 4.04
C LEU A 56 9.31 -3.22 3.41
N ASP A 57 9.29 -2.04 2.78
CA ASP A 57 10.44 -1.45 2.07
C ASP A 57 10.96 -2.32 0.91
N GLN A 58 10.09 -3.18 0.36
CA GLN A 58 10.41 -4.12 -0.73
C GLN A 58 10.03 -3.58 -2.11
N GLU A 59 9.25 -2.50 -2.16
CA GLU A 59 8.81 -1.87 -3.40
C GLU A 59 8.72 -0.35 -3.21
N SER A 60 8.90 0.37 -4.30
CA SER A 60 8.79 1.82 -4.27
C SER A 60 7.33 2.27 -4.15
N ILE A 61 7.08 3.27 -3.29
CA ILE A 61 5.78 3.93 -3.22
C ILE A 61 5.31 4.47 -4.58
N TYR A 62 6.24 4.83 -5.48
CA TYR A 62 5.90 5.30 -6.82
C TYR A 62 5.14 4.25 -7.63
N VAL A 63 5.48 2.96 -7.52
CA VAL A 63 4.80 1.87 -8.25
C VAL A 63 3.37 1.71 -7.74
N LEU A 64 3.18 1.78 -6.41
CA LEU A 64 1.85 1.79 -5.80
C LEU A 64 1.02 3.00 -6.25
N MET A 65 1.62 4.20 -6.30
CA MET A 65 0.94 5.40 -6.78
C MET A 65 0.60 5.34 -8.27
N GLN A 66 1.45 4.73 -9.10
CA GLN A 66 1.17 4.50 -10.52
C GLN A 66 -0.04 3.58 -10.70
N HIS A 67 -0.11 2.49 -9.93
CA HIS A 67 -1.27 1.58 -9.93
C HIS A 67 -2.56 2.29 -9.55
N LEU A 68 -2.50 3.20 -8.57
CA LEU A 68 -3.64 3.99 -8.11
C LEU A 68 -4.03 5.14 -9.04
N GLY A 69 -3.25 5.42 -10.09
CA GLY A 69 -3.46 6.58 -10.97
C GLY A 69 -3.14 7.93 -10.28
N TRP A 70 -2.39 7.90 -9.17
CA TRP A 70 -1.98 9.08 -8.40
C TRP A 70 -0.53 9.48 -8.65
N ALA A 71 0.18 8.75 -9.51
CA ALA A 71 1.51 9.16 -9.93
C ALA A 71 1.42 10.53 -10.64
N PRO A 72 2.25 11.50 -10.25
CA PRO A 72 2.29 12.78 -10.96
C PRO A 72 2.64 12.49 -12.43
N SER A 73 1.79 12.97 -13.33
CA SER A 73 2.08 12.92 -14.76
C SER A 73 3.41 13.63 -14.98
N SER A 74 4.36 13.03 -15.70
CA SER A 74 5.64 13.67 -16.06
C SER A 74 5.48 14.88 -17.01
N LYS A 75 4.32 15.56 -17.02
CA LYS A 75 3.92 16.65 -17.92
C LYS A 75 3.64 17.98 -17.22
N GLU A 76 4.24 18.23 -16.06
CA GLU A 76 4.31 19.59 -15.49
C GLU A 76 5.76 19.92 -15.14
N ASN A 77 6.57 20.16 -16.17
CA ASN A 77 7.75 21.04 -16.17
C ASN A 77 8.35 21.05 -17.58
N LEU A 78 7.70 21.78 -18.50
CA LEU A 78 8.32 22.39 -19.68
C LEU A 78 7.68 23.76 -19.87
#